data_AF-A0A0C9U965-F1
#
_entry.id   AF-A0A0C9U965-F1
#
_cell.length_a   1.000
_cell.length_b   1.000
_cell.length_c   1.000
_cell.angle_alpha   90.00
_cell.angle_beta   90.00
_cell.angle_gamma   90.00
#
_symmetry.space_group_name_H-M   'P 1'
#
loop_
_entity.id
_entity.type
_entity.pdbx_description
1 polymer ?
#
loop_
_entity_poly.entity_id
_entity_poly.type
_entity_poly.pdbx_seq_one_letter_code
_entity_poly.pdbx_strand_id
1 'polypeptide(L)'
;IPVTIQDTMQVVRLLGLRYLWVDSLCIIQDDVGPGGSKLGQITKMDIVYSAAYLTIIAGSGDNANVGLPGVRLGTRGVGQPVEELAPGFRLGFKQKFQNYIPGTVYYTRGWTYQEQLFARRSLTFIGGQVVYRC
;
A
#
# COMPACT_ATOMS: atom_id res chain seq x y z
N ILE A 1 6.61 -12.60 10.28
CA ILE A 1 5.82 -11.85 9.28
C ILE A 1 6.20 -10.36 9.39
N PRO A 2 6.66 -9.72 8.30
CA PRO A 2 7.01 -8.30 8.27
C PRO A 2 5.93 -7.35 8.78
N VAL A 3 6.34 -6.19 9.32
CA VAL A 3 5.46 -5.19 9.94
C VAL A 3 4.40 -4.67 8.96
N THR A 4 4.77 -4.38 7.71
CA THR A 4 3.83 -3.89 6.69
C THR A 4 2.70 -4.89 6.43
N ILE A 5 2.99 -6.19 6.47
CA ILE A 5 1.96 -7.23 6.30
C ILE A 5 1.04 -7.28 7.53
N GLN A 6 1.58 -7.17 8.74
CA GLN A 6 0.76 -7.13 9.96
C GLN A 6 -0.20 -5.93 9.96
N ASP A 7 0.28 -4.76 9.56
CA ASP A 7 -0.56 -3.56 9.45
C ASP A 7 -1.61 -3.73 8.35
N THR A 8 -1.24 -4.34 7.22
CA THR A 8 -2.19 -4.67 6.15
C THR A 8 -3.28 -5.62 6.65
N MET A 9 -2.96 -6.62 7.47
CA MET A 9 -3.96 -7.50 8.09
C MET A 9 -4.93 -6.72 8.99
N GLN A 10 -4.43 -5.72 9.73
CA GLN A 10 -5.29 -4.85 10.53
C GLN A 10 -6.22 -4.01 9.64
N VAL A 11 -5.69 -3.41 8.57
CA VAL A 11 -6.48 -2.65 7.59
C VAL A 11 -7.58 -3.53 6.96
N VAL A 12 -7.24 -4.75 6.53
CA VAL A 12 -8.20 -5.71 5.96
C VAL A 12 -9.34 -6.00 6.94
N ARG A 13 -9.02 -6.25 8.23
CA ARG A 13 -10.04 -6.46 9.26
C ARG A 13 -10.93 -5.24 9.49
N LEU A 14 -10.34 -4.04 9.52
CA LEU A 14 -11.08 -2.78 9.69
C LEU A 14 -12.02 -2.50 8.52
N LEU A 15 -11.67 -2.95 7.32
CA LEU A 15 -12.52 -2.86 6.12
C LEU A 15 -13.61 -3.94 6.05
N GLY A 16 -13.72 -4.81 7.06
CA GLY A 16 -14.70 -5.91 7.07
C GLY A 16 -14.36 -7.04 6.08
N LEU A 17 -13.12 -7.10 5.59
CA LEU A 17 -12.65 -8.13 4.68
C LEU A 17 -12.00 -9.28 5.45
N ARG A 18 -12.07 -10.49 4.89
CA ARG A 18 -11.55 -11.71 5.53
C ARG A 18 -10.21 -12.18 4.97
N TYR A 19 -9.98 -11.96 3.67
CA TYR A 19 -8.85 -12.54 2.95
C TYR A 19 -7.83 -11.46 2.58
N LEU A 20 -6.56 -11.81 2.73
CA LEU A 20 -5.41 -11.02 2.30
C LEU A 20 -4.51 -11.93 1.47
N TRP A 21 -4.17 -11.48 0.27
CA TRP A 21 -3.17 -12.12 -0.58
C TRP A 21 -1.87 -11.32 -0.52
N VAL A 22 -0.75 -12.01 -0.30
CA VAL A 22 0.60 -11.43 -0.31
C VAL A 22 1.52 -12.39 -1.04
N ASP A 23 2.22 -11.94 -2.07
CA ASP A 23 3.10 -12.75 -2.91
C ASP A 23 4.07 -13.65 -2.12
N SER A 24 4.75 -13.08 -1.12
CA SER A 24 5.71 -13.75 -0.25
C SER A 24 5.10 -14.81 0.67
N LEU A 25 3.77 -14.82 0.85
CA LEU A 25 3.06 -15.78 1.69
C LEU A 25 2.19 -16.76 0.87
N CYS A 26 1.68 -16.32 -0.29
CA CYS A 26 0.73 -17.06 -1.10
C CYS A 26 1.37 -17.79 -2.29
N ILE A 27 2.62 -17.46 -2.63
CA ILE A 27 3.40 -18.16 -3.66
C ILE A 27 4.46 -19.00 -2.97
N ILE A 28 4.57 -20.27 -3.36
CA ILE A 28 5.65 -21.16 -2.93
C ILE A 28 6.96 -20.64 -3.54
N GLN A 29 7.83 -20.08 -2.70
CA GLN A 29 9.01 -19.34 -3.17
C GLN A 29 10.14 -20.24 -3.69
N ASP A 30 10.21 -21.47 -3.20
CA ASP A 30 11.33 -22.39 -3.44
C ASP A 30 11.08 -23.34 -4.62
N ASP A 31 9.88 -23.29 -5.21
CA ASP A 31 9.47 -24.18 -6.30
C ASP A 31 9.79 -23.58 -7.68
N VAL A 32 11.10 -23.54 -7.98
CA VAL A 32 11.69 -22.86 -9.16
C VAL A 32 12.13 -23.80 -10.29
N GLY A 33 12.01 -25.12 -10.12
CA GLY A 33 12.45 -26.11 -11.10
C GLY A 33 11.57 -26.17 -12.36
N PRO A 34 11.96 -26.97 -13.38
CA PRO A 34 11.08 -27.31 -14.50
C PRO A 34 9.77 -27.92 -13.99
N GLY A 35 8.63 -27.26 -14.25
CA GLY A 35 7.33 -27.64 -13.71
C GLY A 35 6.96 -26.99 -12.37
N GLY A 36 7.82 -26.14 -11.82
CA GLY A 36 7.58 -25.41 -10.57
C GLY A 36 6.45 -24.40 -10.67
N SER A 37 5.66 -24.32 -9.62
CA SER A 37 4.45 -23.50 -9.53
C SER A 37 4.72 -21.99 -9.44
N LYS A 38 5.93 -21.57 -9.03
CA LYS A 38 6.27 -20.16 -8.81
C LYS A 38 6.11 -19.33 -10.07
N LEU A 39 6.71 -19.78 -11.18
CA LEU A 39 6.60 -19.09 -12.48
C LEU A 39 5.14 -18.99 -12.92
N GLY A 40 4.38 -20.08 -12.78
CA GLY A 40 2.95 -20.10 -13.13
C GLY A 40 2.06 -19.21 -12.26
N GLN A 41 2.48 -18.87 -11.04
CA GLN A 41 1.81 -17.88 -10.19
C GLN A 41 2.20 -16.45 -10.60
N ILE A 42 3.48 -16.21 -10.89
CA ILE A 42 3.98 -14.90 -11.35
C ILE A 42 3.33 -14.49 -12.68
N THR A 43 3.07 -15.43 -13.58
CA THR A 43 2.38 -15.13 -14.85
C THR A 43 0.90 -14.78 -14.68
N LYS A 44 0.32 -14.95 -13.49
CA LYS A 44 -1.10 -14.67 -13.19
C LYS A 44 -1.31 -13.44 -12.30
N MET A 45 -0.27 -12.62 -12.09
CA MET A 45 -0.34 -11.45 -11.22
C MET A 45 -1.38 -10.42 -11.69
N ASP A 46 -1.57 -10.29 -13.00
CA ASP A 46 -2.62 -9.48 -13.62
C ASP A 46 -4.03 -9.94 -13.19
N ILE A 47 -4.27 -11.25 -13.14
CA ILE A 47 -5.54 -11.83 -12.67
C ILE A 47 -5.71 -11.56 -11.17
N VAL A 48 -4.66 -11.74 -10.37
CA VAL A 48 -4.72 -11.47 -8.92
C VAL A 48 -5.11 -10.02 -8.65
N TYR A 49 -4.47 -9.05 -9.29
CA TYR A 49 -4.77 -7.63 -9.08
C TYR A 49 -6.12 -7.21 -9.66
N SER A 50 -6.52 -7.74 -10.81
CA SER A 50 -7.81 -7.41 -11.44
C SER A 50 -9.02 -8.04 -10.73
N ALA A 51 -8.84 -9.20 -10.10
CA ALA A 51 -9.86 -9.88 -9.31
C ALA A 51 -9.88 -9.43 -7.83
N ALA A 52 -8.85 -8.73 -7.36
CA ALA A 52 -8.81 -8.22 -6.00
C ALA A 52 -9.94 -7.22 -5.74
N TYR A 53 -10.59 -7.35 -4.57
CA TYR A 53 -11.60 -6.37 -4.14
C TYR A 53 -10.99 -4.97 -3.92
N LEU A 54 -9.77 -4.94 -3.36
CA LEU A 54 -8.99 -3.75 -3.05
C LEU A 54 -7.50 -4.12 -3.01
N THR A 55 -6.65 -3.29 -3.62
CA THR A 55 -5.19 -3.40 -3.51
C THR A 55 -4.66 -2.37 -2.51
N ILE A 56 -3.95 -2.81 -1.47
CA ILE A 56 -3.34 -1.92 -0.48
C ILE A 56 -1.88 -1.67 -0.87
N ILE A 57 -1.50 -0.40 -1.04
CA ILE A 57 -0.17 0.00 -1.51
C ILE A 57 0.59 0.71 -0.39
N ALA A 58 1.74 0.17 -0.01
CA ALA A 58 2.68 0.80 0.92
C ALA A 58 3.62 1.76 0.17
N GLY A 59 3.11 2.93 -0.22
CA GLY A 59 3.82 3.89 -1.08
C GLY A 59 5.02 4.59 -0.44
N SER A 60 5.04 4.75 0.88
CA SER A 60 6.14 5.41 1.62
C SER A 60 7.16 4.47 2.28
N GLY A 61 7.01 3.16 2.12
CA GLY A 61 7.93 2.21 2.75
C GLY A 61 9.10 1.84 1.85
N ASP A 62 10.31 1.90 2.38
CA ASP A 62 11.52 1.47 1.65
C ASP A 62 11.76 -0.04 1.75
N ASN A 63 11.11 -0.70 2.71
CA ASN A 63 11.17 -2.15 2.90
C ASN A 63 9.90 -2.67 3.62
N ALA A 64 9.79 -4.00 3.74
CA ALA A 64 8.60 -4.66 4.29
C ALA A 64 8.43 -4.50 5.83
N ASN A 65 9.42 -3.95 6.53
CA ASN A 65 9.39 -3.75 7.98
C ASN A 65 9.06 -2.32 8.42
N VAL A 66 8.82 -1.40 7.48
CA VAL A 66 8.47 0.00 7.79
C VAL A 66 7.07 0.14 8.40
N GLY A 67 6.11 -0.71 7.97
CA GLY A 67 4.71 -0.57 8.37
C GLY A 67 3.90 0.37 7.49
N LEU A 68 2.61 0.49 7.79
CA LEU A 68 1.69 1.42 7.12
C LEU A 68 1.47 2.66 8.02
N PRO A 69 1.87 3.87 7.59
CA PRO A 69 1.72 5.07 8.38
C PRO A 69 0.28 5.34 8.82
N GLY A 70 0.05 5.50 10.12
CA GLY A 70 -1.25 5.84 10.70
C GLY A 70 -2.16 4.64 10.99
N VAL A 71 -1.74 3.40 10.69
CA VAL A 71 -2.46 2.18 11.13
C VAL A 71 -2.23 1.93 12.62
N ARG A 72 -1.00 2.17 13.10
CA ARG A 72 -0.64 2.16 14.51
C ARG A 72 -0.64 3.58 15.05
N LEU A 73 -0.98 3.74 16.32
CA LEU A 73 -0.96 5.05 16.98
C LEU A 73 0.46 5.65 16.90
N GLY A 74 0.54 6.93 16.51
CA GLY A 74 1.81 7.66 16.42
C GLY A 74 2.63 7.41 15.13
N THR A 75 2.28 6.44 14.28
CA THR A 75 3.13 6.12 13.09
C THR A 75 2.81 6.93 11.84
N ARG A 76 1.84 7.85 11.89
CA ARG A 76 1.51 8.70 10.73
C ARG A 76 2.68 9.60 10.32
N GLY A 77 3.47 10.06 11.29
CA GLY A 77 4.70 10.84 11.08
C GLY A 77 4.53 12.24 10.49
N VAL A 78 3.34 12.60 9.99
CA VAL A 78 3.06 13.90 9.38
C VAL A 78 1.81 14.51 10.03
N GLY A 79 1.98 15.67 10.65
CA GLY A 79 0.88 16.52 11.09
C GLY A 79 0.39 17.38 9.93
N GLN A 80 -0.92 17.58 9.81
CA GLN A 80 -1.45 18.58 8.90
C GLN A 80 -1.07 19.97 9.45
N PRO A 81 -0.33 20.81 8.70
CA PRO A 81 -0.07 22.18 9.13
C PRO A 81 -1.40 22.93 9.19
N VAL A 82 -1.68 23.54 10.34
CA VAL A 82 -2.90 24.32 10.59
C VAL A 82 -2.50 25.61 11.28
N GLU A 83 -2.91 26.73 10.70
CA GLU A 83 -2.65 28.08 11.23
C GLU A 83 -3.98 28.77 11.53
N GLU A 84 -4.05 29.51 12.64
CA GLU A 84 -5.19 30.36 12.99
C GLU A 84 -4.96 31.77 12.45
N LEU A 85 -5.82 32.22 11.52
CA LEU A 85 -5.68 33.53 10.88
C LEU A 85 -6.53 34.61 11.55
N ALA A 86 -7.58 34.21 12.26
CA ALA A 86 -8.45 35.04 13.09
C ALA A 86 -9.14 34.17 14.15
N PRO A 87 -9.68 34.73 15.26
CA PRO A 87 -10.35 33.95 16.29
C PRO A 87 -11.42 33.01 15.74
N GLY A 88 -11.20 31.70 15.87
CA GLY A 88 -12.11 30.66 15.38
C GLY A 88 -12.00 30.34 13.88
N PHE A 89 -11.10 30.99 13.14
CA PHE A 89 -10.85 30.76 11.72
C PHE A 89 -9.46 30.16 11.48
N ARG A 90 -9.45 28.86 11.14
CA ARG A 90 -8.22 28.08 10.93
C ARG A 90 -8.09 27.65 9.47
N LEU A 91 -6.89 27.81 8.93
CA LEU A 91 -6.52 27.35 7.59
C LEU A 91 -5.61 26.12 7.71
N GLY A 92 -6.01 25.02 7.07
CA GLY A 92 -5.19 23.81 6.98
C GLY A 92 -4.51 23.70 5.61
N PHE A 93 -3.19 23.49 5.60
CA PHE A 93 -2.47 23.22 4.36
C PHE A 93 -2.57 21.74 3.98
N LYS A 94 -3.27 21.46 2.87
CA LYS A 94 -3.39 20.10 2.35
C LYS A 94 -2.28 19.83 1.33
N GLN A 95 -1.28 19.06 1.73
CA GLN A 95 -0.26 18.57 0.80
C GLN A 95 -0.89 17.60 -0.21
N LYS A 96 -0.50 17.74 -1.48
CA LYS A 96 -0.89 16.81 -2.54
C LYS A 96 -0.10 15.52 -2.38
N PHE A 97 -0.75 14.37 -2.48
CA PHE A 97 -0.05 13.08 -2.39
C PHE A 97 1.04 12.93 -3.48
N GLN A 98 0.85 13.57 -4.64
CA GLN A 98 1.84 13.57 -5.73
C GLN A 98 3.19 14.15 -5.30
N ASN A 99 3.22 15.05 -4.32
CA ASN A 99 4.46 15.64 -3.79
C ASN A 99 5.35 14.60 -3.10
N TYR A 100 4.76 13.48 -2.67
CA TYR A 100 5.47 12.39 -2.00
C TYR A 100 5.80 11.22 -2.92
N ILE A 101 5.42 11.27 -4.20
CA ILE A 101 5.80 10.24 -5.18
C ILE A 101 7.31 10.28 -5.47
N PRO A 102 7.93 11.45 -5.74
CA PRO A 102 9.38 11.52 -5.97
C PRO A 102 10.15 10.96 -4.77
N GLY A 103 11.12 10.08 -5.03
CA GLY A 103 11.98 9.50 -4.01
C GLY A 103 11.45 8.23 -3.32
N THR A 104 10.24 7.77 -3.65
CA THR A 104 9.71 6.52 -3.08
C THR A 104 10.21 5.29 -3.83
N VAL A 105 10.68 4.28 -3.08
CA VAL A 105 11.14 3.00 -3.64
C VAL A 105 10.03 2.25 -4.37
N TYR A 106 8.78 2.42 -3.96
CA TYR A 106 7.64 1.78 -4.63
C TYR A 106 7.61 2.09 -6.14
N TYR A 107 7.70 3.37 -6.51
CA TYR A 107 7.53 3.79 -7.91
C TYR A 107 8.77 3.52 -8.79
N THR A 108 9.89 3.05 -8.24
CA THR A 108 11.06 2.63 -9.02
C THR A 108 11.00 1.17 -9.46
N ARG A 109 10.07 0.38 -8.89
CA ARG A 109 9.96 -1.07 -9.12
C ARG A 109 9.04 -1.36 -10.31
N GLY A 110 9.57 -2.02 -11.34
CA GLY A 110 8.83 -2.28 -12.58
C GLY A 110 7.52 -3.04 -12.42
N TRP A 111 7.43 -3.97 -11.47
CA TRP A 111 6.21 -4.75 -11.22
C TRP A 111 5.07 -3.94 -10.58
N THR A 112 5.34 -2.77 -10.02
CA THR A 112 4.28 -1.90 -9.46
C THR A 112 3.38 -1.30 -10.53
N TYR A 113 3.80 -1.34 -11.80
CA TYR A 113 2.94 -0.99 -12.92
C TYR A 113 1.74 -1.95 -13.02
N GLN A 114 1.94 -3.25 -12.81
CA GLN A 114 0.84 -4.23 -12.81
C GLN A 114 -0.11 -4.00 -11.64
N GLU A 115 0.44 -3.72 -10.45
CA GLU A 115 -0.33 -3.36 -9.25
C GLU A 115 -1.25 -2.16 -9.50
N GLN A 116 -0.75 -1.14 -10.18
CA GLN A 116 -1.51 0.09 -10.46
C GLN A 116 -2.49 -0.05 -11.62
N LEU A 117 -2.10 -0.75 -12.68
CA LEU A 117 -2.89 -0.85 -13.91
C LEU A 117 -4.10 -1.78 -13.74
N PHE A 118 -3.91 -2.92 -13.08
CA PHE A 118 -4.96 -3.95 -12.97
C PHE A 118 -5.84 -3.79 -11.74
N ALA A 119 -5.38 -3.11 -10.68
CA ALA A 119 -6.20 -2.89 -9.51
C ALA A 119 -7.41 -2.01 -9.84
N ARG A 120 -8.61 -2.57 -9.68
CA ARG A 120 -9.88 -1.83 -9.86
C ARG A 120 -10.11 -0.81 -8.76
N ARG A 121 -9.57 -1.08 -7.56
CA ARG A 121 -9.60 -0.19 -6.41
C ARG A 121 -8.28 -0.27 -5.69
N SER A 122 -7.74 0.87 -5.26
CA SER A 122 -6.52 0.90 -4.47
C SER A 122 -6.60 1.84 -3.28
N LEU A 123 -5.90 1.45 -2.22
CA LEU A 123 -5.71 2.23 -1.00
C LEU A 123 -4.22 2.43 -0.78
N THR A 124 -3.73 3.61 -1.16
CA THR A 124 -2.31 3.95 -1.14
C THR A 124 -1.94 4.73 0.10
N PHE A 125 -1.06 4.17 0.92
CA PHE A 125 -0.45 4.82 2.08
C PHE A 125 0.82 5.54 1.63
N ILE A 126 0.76 6.86 1.53
CA ILE A 126 1.88 7.68 1.02
C ILE A 126 1.91 9.05 1.71
N GLY A 127 3.08 9.52 2.12
CA GLY A 127 3.28 10.84 2.73
C GLY A 127 2.50 11.05 4.03
N GLY A 128 2.26 10.00 4.81
CA GLY A 128 1.38 10.06 5.99
C GLY A 128 -0.11 10.23 5.66
N GLN A 129 -0.49 10.11 4.38
CA GLN A 129 -1.85 10.18 3.87
C GLN A 129 -2.31 8.80 3.37
N VAL A 130 -3.63 8.67 3.23
CA VAL A 130 -4.26 7.50 2.59
C VAL A 130 -5.07 7.99 1.40
N VAL A 131 -4.74 7.49 0.21
CA VAL A 131 -5.36 7.87 -1.05
C VAL A 131 -6.15 6.69 -1.59
N TYR A 132 -7.46 6.87 -1.77
CA TYR A 132 -8.33 5.89 -2.40
C TYR A 132 -8.52 6.21 -3.89
N ARG A 133 -8.44 5.20 -4.75
CA ARG A 133 -8.74 5.28 -6.19
C ARG A 133 -9.69 4.14 -6.57
N CYS A 134 -10.67 4.44 -7.43
CA CYS A 134 -11.65 3.50 -7.99
C CYS A 134 -11.87 3.83 -9.47
#